data_AF-A0A160FTL9-F1
#
_entry.id   AF-A0A160FTL9-F1
#
_cell.length_a   1.000
_cell.length_b   1.000
_cell.length_c   1.000
_cell.angle_alpha   90.00
_cell.angle_beta   90.00
_cell.angle_gamma   90.00
#
_symmetry.space_group_name_H-M   'P 1'
#
loop_
_entity.id
_entity.type
_entity.pdbx_description
1 polymer ?
#
loop_
_entity_poly.entity_id
_entity_poly.type
_entity_poly.pdbx_seq_one_letter_code
_entity_poly.pdbx_strand_id
1 'polypeptide(L)'
;MAKILCVLYPDPVTGYSPKYARDDIPVITQYPGGQTVPSPKEPLGFKPGDLVGCVSGELGLRSYLEKNDHELIVTSDKDGADLERGINV
;
A
#
# COMPACT_ATOMS: atom_id res chain seq x y z
N MET A 1 14.14 -11.40 9.13
CA MET A 1 14.43 -10.08 8.54
C MET A 1 14.56 -10.14 7.02
N ALA A 2 13.72 -9.39 6.33
CA ALA A 2 13.81 -9.16 4.89
C ALA A 2 13.51 -7.69 4.61
N LYS A 3 14.01 -7.18 3.49
CA LYS A 3 13.81 -5.81 3.04
C LYS A 3 12.87 -5.77 1.86
N ILE A 4 11.80 -4.99 1.98
CA ILE A 4 10.76 -4.85 0.96
C ILE A 4 10.84 -3.44 0.39
N LEU A 5 11.18 -3.34 -0.89
CA LEU A 5 11.11 -2.09 -1.65
C LEU A 5 9.75 -2.02 -2.35
N CYS A 6 8.95 -1.01 -2.01
CA CYS A 6 7.64 -0.76 -2.55
C CYS A 6 7.64 0.57 -3.33
N VAL A 7 7.43 0.49 -4.64
CA VAL A 7 7.34 1.67 -5.50
C VAL A 7 5.88 2.00 -5.74
N LEU A 8 5.45 3.19 -5.32
CA LEU A 8 4.07 3.67 -5.42
C LEU A 8 4.02 5.06 -6.06
N TYR A 9 2.84 5.48 -6.54
CA TYR A 9 2.70 6.83 -7.09
C TYR A 9 2.82 7.90 -6.00
N PRO A 10 3.22 9.15 -6.34
CA PRO A 10 3.19 10.25 -5.39
C PRO A 10 1.80 10.47 -4.77
N ASP A 11 1.79 11.11 -3.61
CA ASP A 11 0.55 11.52 -2.95
C ASP A 11 -0.25 12.53 -3.80
N PRO A 12 -1.56 12.68 -3.54
CA PRO A 12 -2.34 13.74 -4.16
C PRO A 12 -1.70 15.11 -3.94
N VAL A 13 -1.73 15.97 -4.96
CA VAL A 13 -1.18 17.34 -4.88
C VAL A 13 -1.84 18.21 -3.80
N THR A 14 -3.03 17.81 -3.35
CA THR A 14 -3.79 18.43 -2.26
C THR A 14 -3.44 17.88 -0.88
N GLY A 15 -2.51 16.92 -0.79
CA GLY A 15 -2.12 16.22 0.44
C GLY A 15 -2.89 14.92 0.70
N TYR A 16 -2.38 14.15 1.66
CA TYR A 16 -2.94 12.90 2.17
C TYR A 16 -3.39 13.06 3.64
N SER A 17 -4.52 12.49 4.07
CA SER A 17 -5.52 11.78 3.27
C SER A 17 -6.35 12.74 2.40
N PRO A 18 -6.79 12.33 1.19
CA PRO A 18 -7.69 13.13 0.39
C PRO A 18 -9.07 13.23 1.04
N LYS A 19 -9.85 14.24 0.66
CA LYS A 19 -11.27 14.30 0.99
C LYS A 19 -12.03 13.27 0.14
N TYR A 20 -12.32 12.11 0.73
CA TYR A 20 -13.11 11.07 0.08
C TYR A 20 -14.54 11.54 -0.22
N ALA A 21 -15.09 11.11 -1.36
CA ALA A 21 -16.43 11.47 -1.79
C ALA A 21 -17.54 10.65 -1.10
N ARG A 22 -17.17 9.56 -0.44
CA ARG A 22 -18.06 8.64 0.28
C ARG A 22 -17.30 7.98 1.42
N ASP A 23 -18.02 7.47 2.40
CA ASP A 23 -17.44 6.92 3.62
C ASP A 23 -17.15 5.41 3.54
N ASP A 24 -17.74 4.70 2.58
CA ASP A 24 -17.60 3.26 2.40
C ASP A 24 -17.69 2.84 0.92
N ILE A 25 -17.33 1.58 0.68
CA ILE A 25 -17.46 0.91 -0.61
C ILE A 25 -18.26 -0.38 -0.44
N PRO A 26 -18.95 -0.87 -1.49
CA PRO A 26 -19.66 -2.15 -1.43
C PRO A 26 -18.73 -3.31 -1.08
N VAL A 27 -19.25 -4.24 -0.27
CA VAL A 27 -18.54 -5.48 0.06
C VAL A 27 -18.72 -6.48 -1.09
N ILE A 28 -17.60 -6.93 -1.66
CA ILE A 28 -17.57 -7.98 -2.68
C ILE A 28 -17.03 -9.25 -2.02
N THR A 29 -17.77 -10.35 -2.11
CA THR A 29 -17.40 -11.63 -1.47
C THR A 29 -16.93 -12.69 -2.46
N GLN A 30 -17.28 -12.56 -3.74
CA GLN A 30 -16.96 -13.53 -4.79
C GLN A 30 -16.85 -12.85 -6.15
N TYR A 31 -15.97 -13.37 -7.01
CA TYR A 31 -15.86 -12.97 -8.41
C TYR A 31 -16.78 -13.81 -9.30
N PRO A 32 -17.18 -13.28 -10.48
CA PRO A 32 -17.81 -14.09 -11.52
C PRO A 32 -16.95 -15.34 -11.83
N GLY A 33 -17.57 -16.52 -11.91
CA GLY A 33 -16.84 -17.78 -12.08
C GLY A 33 -16.53 -18.52 -10.78
N GLY A 34 -16.93 -17.98 -9.63
CA GLY A 34 -16.96 -18.70 -8.36
C GLY A 34 -15.71 -18.57 -7.48
N GLN A 35 -14.68 -17.86 -7.96
CA GLN A 35 -13.47 -17.59 -7.18
C GLN A 35 -13.77 -16.64 -6.00
N THR A 36 -13.28 -16.97 -4.80
CA THR A 36 -13.39 -16.11 -3.62
C THR A 36 -12.45 -14.90 -3.71
N VAL A 37 -12.79 -13.80 -3.04
CA VAL A 37 -11.88 -12.65 -2.88
C VAL A 37 -10.61 -13.01 -2.09
N PRO A 38 -9.54 -12.19 -2.17
CA PRO A 38 -8.36 -12.37 -1.33
C PRO A 38 -8.72 -12.48 0.16
N SER A 39 -8.10 -13.45 0.84
CA SER A 39 -8.32 -13.75 2.27
C SER A 39 -7.00 -13.72 3.04
N PRO A 40 -6.40 -12.52 3.23
CA PRO A 40 -5.21 -12.39 4.08
C PRO A 40 -5.53 -12.84 5.51
N LYS A 41 -4.53 -13.40 6.20
CA LYS A 41 -4.69 -13.91 7.58
C LYS A 41 -4.75 -12.80 8.62
N GLU A 42 -3.88 -11.80 8.48
CA GLU A 42 -3.86 -10.64 9.37
C GLU A 42 -4.90 -9.60 8.92
N PRO A 43 -5.38 -8.75 9.83
CA PRO A 43 -6.24 -7.62 9.47
C PRO A 43 -5.61 -6.75 8.39
N LEU A 44 -6.45 -6.15 7.54
CA LEU A 44 -6.00 -5.13 6.60
C LEU A 44 -5.41 -3.95 7.38
N GLY A 45 -4.25 -3.46 6.95
CA GLY A 45 -3.65 -2.24 7.51
C GLY A 45 -4.32 -0.95 7.03
N PHE A 46 -5.51 -1.03 6.44
CA PHE A 46 -6.27 0.08 5.88
C PHE A 46 -7.77 -0.21 5.97
N LYS A 47 -8.60 0.84 5.90
CA LYS A 47 -10.06 0.69 5.79
C LYS A 47 -10.44 0.55 4.30
N PRO A 48 -11.28 -0.42 3.91
CA PRO A 48 -11.77 -0.50 2.53
C PRO A 48 -12.40 0.82 2.07
N GLY A 49 -11.85 1.39 1.00
CA GLY A 49 -12.20 2.73 0.50
C GLY A 49 -11.06 3.75 0.60
N ASP A 50 -10.05 3.48 1.45
CA ASP A 50 -8.88 4.33 1.58
C ASP A 50 -8.03 4.33 0.30
N LEU A 51 -7.32 5.45 0.08
CA LEU A 51 -6.32 5.56 -0.98
C LEU A 51 -5.05 4.86 -0.51
N VAL A 52 -4.77 3.67 -1.06
CA VAL A 52 -3.62 2.84 -0.64
C VAL A 52 -2.47 2.82 -1.67
N GLY A 53 -2.71 3.26 -2.91
CA GLY A 53 -1.77 3.16 -4.03
C GLY A 53 -0.80 4.35 -4.18
N CYS A 54 -0.62 5.14 -3.14
CA CYS A 54 0.33 6.25 -3.10
C CYS A 54 1.37 6.05 -1.99
N VAL A 55 2.46 6.81 -2.01
CA VAL A 55 3.56 6.70 -1.03
C VAL A 55 3.03 6.71 0.41
N SER A 56 2.15 7.64 0.79
CA SER A 56 1.57 7.69 2.13
C SER A 56 0.51 6.59 2.40
N GLY A 57 0.00 5.94 1.36
CA GLY A 57 -0.96 4.84 1.49
C GLY A 57 -0.31 3.46 1.72
N GLU A 58 0.95 3.28 1.31
CA GLU A 58 1.83 2.14 1.61
C GLU A 58 1.23 0.73 1.32
N LEU A 59 0.17 0.65 0.50
CA LEU A 59 -0.68 -0.53 0.37
C LEU A 59 -1.24 -1.08 1.71
N GLY A 60 -1.13 -0.31 2.80
CA GLY A 60 -1.38 -0.74 4.17
C GLY A 60 -0.51 -1.90 4.65
N LEU A 61 0.72 -2.02 4.14
CA LEU A 61 1.62 -3.16 4.44
C LEU A 61 2.53 -2.92 5.65
N ARG A 62 2.79 -1.67 6.04
CA ARG A 62 3.81 -1.33 7.04
C ARG A 62 3.61 -2.05 8.37
N SER A 63 2.43 -1.91 8.99
CA SER A 63 2.13 -2.55 10.27
C SER A 63 2.29 -4.07 10.24
N TYR A 64 1.94 -4.71 9.12
CA TYR A 64 2.11 -6.15 8.94
C TYR A 64 3.60 -6.52 8.83
N LEU A 65 4.36 -5.81 8.00
CA LEU A 65 5.77 -6.13 7.75
C LEU A 65 6.64 -5.85 8.99
N GLU A 66 6.48 -4.71 9.64
CA GLU A 66 7.27 -4.33 10.82
C GLU A 66 6.98 -5.25 12.01
N LYS A 67 5.71 -5.65 12.22
CA LYS A 67 5.33 -6.65 13.24
C LYS A 67 5.99 -8.02 13.01
N ASN A 68 6.33 -8.34 11.76
CA ASN A 68 7.00 -9.58 11.37
C ASN A 68 8.52 -9.41 11.18
N ASP A 69 9.13 -8.35 11.75
CA ASP A 69 10.58 -8.10 11.70
C ASP A 69 11.10 -7.92 10.26
N HIS A 70 10.31 -7.26 9.42
CA HIS A 70 10.71 -6.86 8.07
C HIS A 70 10.78 -5.34 7.93
N GLU A 71 11.67 -4.88 7.05
CA GLU A 71 11.81 -3.46 6.70
C GLU A 71 10.98 -3.15 5.45
N LEU A 72 10.17 -2.09 5.49
CA LEU A 72 9.43 -1.57 4.34
C LEU A 72 9.96 -0.19 3.95
N ILE A 73 10.55 -0.11 2.75
CA ILE A 73 10.90 1.14 2.08
C ILE A 73 9.85 1.45 1.04
N VAL A 74 9.24 2.63 1.13
CA VAL A 74 8.26 3.11 0.16
C VAL A 74 8.82 4.33 -0.57
N THR A 75 8.76 4.34 -1.90
CA THR A 75 9.25 5.45 -2.72
C THR A 75 8.36 5.64 -3.95
N SER A 76 8.34 6.85 -4.51
CA SER A 76 7.81 7.10 -5.86
C SER A 76 8.89 7.27 -6.91
N ASP A 77 10.15 7.34 -6.48
CA ASP A 77 11.29 7.42 -7.37
C ASP A 77 11.57 6.05 -7.98
N LYS A 78 11.34 5.93 -9.29
CA LYS A 78 11.52 4.70 -10.07
C LYS A 78 12.38 4.90 -11.31
N ASP A 79 12.80 6.14 -11.59
CA ASP A 79 13.38 6.54 -12.86
C ASP A 79 14.77 7.16 -12.64
N GLY A 80 15.81 6.58 -13.25
CA GLY A 80 17.18 7.14 -13.26
C GLY A 80 18.24 6.21 -12.68
N ALA A 81 19.51 6.44 -13.06
CA ALA A 81 20.65 5.63 -12.63
C ALA A 81 21.08 5.89 -11.16
N ASP A 82 20.54 6.91 -10.50
CA ASP A 82 20.83 7.28 -9.11
C ASP A 82 19.90 6.59 -8.08
N LEU A 83 19.02 5.68 -8.52
CA LEU A 83 18.10 4.91 -7.65
C LEU A 83 18.81 4.22 -6.47
N GLU A 84 20.09 3.88 -6.61
CA GLU A 84 20.90 3.25 -5.56
C GLU A 84 21.33 4.18 -4.42
N ARG A 85 21.24 5.51 -4.57
CA ARG A 85 21.84 6.45 -3.59
C ARG A 85 20.90 6.93 -2.48
N GLY A 86 19.59 6.86 -2.68
CA GLY A 86 18.59 7.28 -1.68
C GLY A 86 18.03 6.14 -0.83
N ILE A 87 18.30 4.90 -1.26
CA ILE A 87 17.80 3.68 -0.64
C ILE A 87 19.04 2.90 -0.23
N ASN A 88 19.51 3.05 1.02
CA ASN A 88 20.64 2.29 1.54
C ASN A 88 20.30 0.79 1.55
N VAL A 89 20.41 0.10 0.41
CA VAL A 89 20.36 -1.37 0.29
C VAL A 89 21.67 -1.95 0.80
#